data_AF-A0A523KEJ3-F1
#
_entry.id   AF-A0A523KEJ3-F1
#
_cell.length_a   1.000
_cell.length_b   1.000
_cell.length_c   1.000
_cell.angle_alpha   90.00
_cell.angle_beta   90.00
_cell.angle_gamma   90.00
#
_symmetry.space_group_name_H-M   'P 1'
#
loop_
_entity.id
_entity.type
_entity.pdbx_description
1 polymer ?
#
loop_
_entity_poly.entity_id
_entity_poly.type
_entity_poly.pdbx_seq_one_letter_code
_entity_poly.pdbx_strand_id
1 'polypeptide(L)'
;MSMADRDGVIWLDGELVPWREAKVHVLTHTLHYGMGVFEGLRAYENDDGTAIFRLRDHTDRLFRSAHILRMKMPYDKDTLNEVQRTVVRENGLKSAYLRPMCFLGSEGMGLRADNLSTHVMVAAWEWGAYLGTDSMEKGIRIRTSSYTRHHVNITMCKAKANGNYMNSMLALQEALSCGYDEALLLDTEGYVAEGSGENIFIVRDGTLYTPDLTSALEGVTRDTIVVLAREFGIPLIEKRITRDEVYVADEAFFTGT
;
A
#
# COMPACT_ATOMS: atom_id res chain seq x y z
N MET A 1 11.47 -15.19 -13.34
CA MET A 1 12.60 -14.90 -12.43
C MET A 1 12.03 -14.65 -11.04
N SER A 2 12.69 -15.12 -9.99
CA SER A 2 12.22 -14.96 -8.60
C SER A 2 12.51 -13.56 -8.07
N MET A 3 11.69 -13.04 -7.14
CA MET A 3 12.00 -11.79 -6.44
C MET A 3 13.24 -11.88 -5.56
N ALA A 4 13.68 -13.09 -5.18
CA ALA A 4 14.87 -13.29 -4.34
C ALA A 4 16.18 -13.45 -5.15
N ASP A 5 16.08 -13.79 -6.45
CA ASP A 5 17.23 -14.07 -7.31
C ASP A 5 17.33 -12.99 -8.41
N ARG A 6 17.89 -11.85 -8.02
CA ARG A 6 18.11 -10.68 -8.91
C ARG A 6 19.47 -10.07 -8.59
N ASP A 7 20.02 -9.36 -9.57
CA ASP A 7 21.16 -8.47 -9.35
C ASP A 7 20.68 -7.12 -8.82
N GLY A 8 21.57 -6.39 -8.13
CA GLY A 8 21.26 -5.12 -7.48
C GLY A 8 21.52 -5.14 -5.99
N VAL A 9 21.04 -4.11 -5.29
CA VAL A 9 21.21 -3.92 -3.86
C VAL A 9 19.88 -3.67 -3.15
N ILE A 10 19.81 -4.11 -1.90
CA ILE A 10 18.73 -3.80 -0.96
C ILE A 10 19.38 -3.09 0.22
N TRP A 11 18.75 -2.03 0.72
CA TRP A 11 19.18 -1.46 1.99
C TRP A 11 18.55 -2.26 3.13
N LEU A 12 19.36 -2.72 4.09
CA LEU A 12 18.93 -3.48 5.26
C LEU A 12 19.73 -3.01 6.47
N ASP A 13 19.03 -2.44 7.46
CA ASP A 13 19.59 -2.03 8.76
C ASP A 13 20.89 -1.21 8.71
N GLY A 14 20.94 -0.20 7.82
CA GLY A 14 22.08 0.73 7.73
C GLY A 14 23.00 0.47 6.55
N GLU A 15 22.92 -0.71 5.92
CA GLU A 15 23.86 -1.13 4.88
C GLU A 15 23.15 -1.43 3.57
N LEU A 16 23.81 -1.11 2.45
CA LEU A 16 23.42 -1.65 1.14
C LEU A 16 24.06 -3.03 1.00
N VAL A 17 23.23 -4.07 1.02
CA VAL A 17 23.67 -5.45 0.84
C VAL A 17 23.34 -5.91 -0.59
N PRO A 18 24.11 -6.86 -1.16
CA PRO A 18 23.72 -7.53 -2.39
C PRO A 18 22.29 -8.07 -2.27
N TRP A 19 21.49 -7.94 -3.34
CA TRP A 19 20.06 -8.29 -3.33
C TRP A 19 19.78 -9.68 -2.74
N ARG A 20 20.61 -10.66 -3.10
CA ARG A 20 20.48 -12.07 -2.66
C ARG A 20 20.86 -12.30 -1.21
N GLU A 21 21.55 -11.35 -0.59
CA GLU A 21 22.06 -11.44 0.79
C GLU A 21 21.14 -10.77 1.82
N ALA A 22 20.11 -10.04 1.37
CA ALA A 22 19.04 -9.52 2.21
C ALA A 22 18.15 -10.65 2.73
N LYS A 23 18.65 -11.40 3.72
CA LYS A 23 18.02 -12.58 4.31
C LYS A 23 17.64 -12.33 5.76
N VAL A 24 16.60 -13.03 6.19
CA VAL A 24 16.19 -13.10 7.60
C VAL A 24 16.07 -14.57 8.02
N HIS A 25 16.16 -14.84 9.33
CA HIS A 25 15.96 -16.19 9.83
C HIS A 25 14.49 -16.62 9.69
N VAL A 26 14.22 -17.91 9.51
CA VAL A 26 12.84 -18.41 9.39
C VAL A 26 12.01 -18.25 10.68
N LEU A 27 12.65 -17.88 11.79
CA LEU A 27 12.03 -17.57 13.09
C LEU A 27 11.92 -16.05 13.33
N THR A 28 11.90 -15.23 12.28
CA THR A 28 11.58 -13.80 12.39
C THR A 28 10.14 -13.62 12.86
N HIS A 29 9.94 -12.84 13.92
CA HIS A 29 8.65 -12.71 14.61
C HIS A 29 7.53 -12.24 13.68
N THR A 30 7.77 -11.23 12.85
CA THR A 30 6.78 -10.73 11.87
C THR A 30 6.35 -11.80 10.86
N LEU A 31 7.21 -12.78 10.52
CA LEU A 31 6.85 -13.86 9.61
C LEU A 31 5.79 -14.79 10.21
N HIS A 32 5.77 -14.94 11.54
CA HIS A 32 4.84 -15.82 12.25
C HIS A 32 3.60 -15.09 12.77
N TYR A 33 3.74 -13.82 13.15
CA TYR A 33 2.69 -13.06 13.84
C TYR A 33 2.15 -11.86 13.05
N GLY A 34 2.73 -11.53 11.90
CA GLY A 34 2.23 -10.49 10.99
C GLY A 34 2.40 -9.05 11.46
N MET A 35 2.97 -8.82 12.66
CA MET A 35 3.22 -7.49 13.20
C MET A 35 4.44 -6.85 12.53
N GLY A 36 4.19 -6.06 11.49
CA GLY A 36 5.16 -5.26 10.76
C GLY A 36 4.41 -4.21 9.95
N VAL A 37 5.12 -3.20 9.46
CA VAL A 37 4.56 -2.13 8.63
C VAL A 37 5.35 -1.98 7.35
N PHE A 38 4.71 -1.52 6.29
CA PHE A 38 5.40 -1.26 5.03
C PHE A 38 4.78 -0.09 4.29
N GLU A 39 5.52 0.41 3.32
CA GLU A 39 4.99 1.31 2.30
C GLU A 39 5.15 0.74 0.90
N GLY A 40 4.33 1.27 0.00
CA GLY A 40 4.60 1.22 -1.42
C GLY A 40 4.86 2.65 -1.84
N LEU A 41 5.79 2.88 -2.77
CA LEU A 41 5.95 4.17 -3.44
C LEU A 41 6.32 3.93 -4.89
N ARG A 42 6.15 4.95 -5.74
CA ARG A 42 6.62 4.93 -7.13
C ARG A 42 7.62 6.04 -7.41
N ALA A 43 8.65 5.69 -8.18
CA ALA A 43 9.55 6.62 -8.83
C ALA A 43 9.22 6.67 -10.33
N TYR A 44 9.24 7.87 -10.88
CA TYR A 44 8.94 8.15 -12.27
C TYR A 44 10.10 8.92 -12.91
N GLU A 45 10.40 8.61 -14.16
CA GLU A 45 11.30 9.40 -14.99
C GLU A 45 10.54 10.65 -15.46
N ASN A 46 11.17 11.81 -15.31
CA ASN A 46 10.70 13.09 -15.85
C ASN A 46 11.87 13.83 -16.52
N ASP A 47 11.60 15.03 -17.02
CA ASP A 47 12.60 15.84 -17.74
C ASP A 47 13.84 16.21 -16.90
N ASP A 48 13.71 16.23 -15.57
CA ASP A 48 14.78 16.51 -14.60
C ASP A 48 15.45 15.23 -14.05
N GLY A 49 15.02 14.05 -14.50
CA GLY A 49 15.51 12.73 -14.07
C GLY A 49 14.49 11.93 -13.27
N THR A 50 14.95 10.98 -12.47
CA THR A 50 14.07 10.11 -11.68
C THR A 50 13.65 10.79 -10.37
N ALA A 51 12.34 10.94 -10.17
CA ALA A 51 11.75 11.51 -8.96
C ALA A 51 10.82 10.51 -8.26
N ILE A 52 10.90 10.44 -6.93
CA ILE A 52 9.97 9.64 -6.11
C ILE A 52 8.75 10.50 -5.78
N PHE A 53 7.57 10.05 -6.22
CA PHE A 53 6.33 10.79 -6.00
C PHE A 53 5.94 10.77 -4.52
N ARG A 54 5.70 11.96 -3.95
CA ARG A 54 5.23 12.16 -2.56
C ARG A 54 6.02 11.38 -1.49
N LEU A 55 7.33 11.25 -1.67
CA LEU A 55 8.25 10.52 -0.77
C LEU A 55 8.01 10.83 0.72
N ARG A 56 7.88 12.11 1.08
CA ARG A 56 7.68 12.54 2.47
C ARG A 56 6.37 12.03 3.06
N ASP A 57 5.28 12.08 2.29
CA ASP A 57 3.95 11.67 2.76
C ASP A 57 3.89 10.16 3.03
N HIS A 58 4.55 9.37 2.17
CA HIS A 58 4.69 7.93 2.40
C HIS A 58 5.55 7.62 3.62
N THR A 59 6.72 8.26 3.75
CA THR A 59 7.57 8.08 4.93
C THR A 59 6.83 8.50 6.21
N ASP A 60 6.06 9.59 6.17
CA ASP A 60 5.23 10.00 7.30
C ASP A 60 4.21 8.92 7.67
N ARG A 61 3.51 8.33 6.69
CA ARG A 61 2.55 7.25 6.94
C ARG A 61 3.22 5.96 7.43
N LEU A 62 4.43 5.64 6.98
CA LEU A 62 5.24 4.53 7.51
C LEU A 62 5.49 4.71 9.02
N PHE A 63 5.92 5.91 9.44
CA PHE A 63 6.12 6.22 10.85
C PHE A 63 4.82 6.26 11.66
N ARG A 64 3.72 6.78 11.08
CA ARG A 64 2.40 6.70 11.74
C ARG A 64 1.98 5.24 11.94
N SER A 65 2.17 4.38 10.95
CA SER A 65 1.87 2.96 11.03
C SER A 65 2.70 2.28 12.13
N ALA A 66 4.01 2.53 12.15
CA ALA A 66 4.89 2.02 13.21
C ALA A 66 4.46 2.51 14.60
N HIS A 67 4.08 3.78 14.72
CA HIS A 67 3.60 4.36 15.99
C HIS A 67 2.30 3.71 16.47
N ILE A 68 1.32 3.51 15.58
CA ILE A 68 0.06 2.82 15.89
C ILE A 68 0.33 1.42 16.43
N LEU A 69 1.28 0.70 15.82
CA LEU A 69 1.68 -0.64 16.28
C LEU A 69 2.72 -0.61 17.42
N ARG A 70 3.07 0.56 17.95
CA ARG A 70 4.06 0.75 19.01
C ARG A 70 5.45 0.15 18.70
N MET A 71 5.81 0.12 17.42
CA MET A 71 7.15 -0.29 16.96
C MET A 71 8.13 0.87 17.16
N LYS A 72 9.24 0.59 17.85
CA LYS A 72 10.31 1.58 18.02
C LYS A 72 11.12 1.64 16.73
N MET A 73 11.05 2.76 16.03
CA MET A 73 11.81 2.98 14.79
C MET A 73 13.29 3.29 15.11
N PRO A 74 14.26 2.54 14.53
CA PRO A 74 15.68 2.75 14.79
C PRO A 74 16.30 3.91 13.99
N TYR A 75 15.60 4.44 13.00
CA TYR A 75 16.02 5.56 12.15
C TYR A 75 14.97 6.68 12.18
N ASP A 76 15.39 7.92 11.89
CA ASP A 76 14.47 9.03 11.69
C ASP A 76 13.95 9.11 10.24
N LYS A 77 12.97 10.00 10.03
CA LYS A 77 12.29 10.15 8.74
C LYS A 77 13.23 10.63 7.64
N ASP A 78 14.12 11.56 7.94
CA ASP A 78 15.04 12.13 6.95
C ASP A 78 16.05 11.09 6.47
N THR A 79 16.55 10.26 7.39
CA THR A 79 17.38 9.10 7.08
C THR A 79 16.63 8.14 6.13
N LEU A 80 15.39 7.75 6.44
CA LEU A 80 14.64 6.84 5.58
C LEU A 80 14.25 7.46 4.23
N ASN A 81 14.09 8.79 4.14
CA ASN A 81 13.92 9.49 2.87
C ASN A 81 15.19 9.43 2.01
N GLU A 82 16.38 9.62 2.59
CA GLU A 82 17.66 9.47 1.87
C GLU A 82 17.93 8.02 1.46
N VAL A 83 17.62 7.05 2.32
CA VAL A 83 17.77 5.62 2.01
C VAL A 83 16.94 5.23 0.79
N GLN A 84 15.67 5.64 0.73
CA GLN A 84 14.80 5.34 -0.41
C GLN A 84 15.33 5.92 -1.73
N ARG A 85 15.86 7.15 -1.72
CA ARG A 85 16.52 7.74 -2.89
C ARG A 85 17.80 7.00 -3.27
N THR A 86 18.58 6.59 -2.28
CA THR A 86 19.84 5.85 -2.48
C THR A 86 19.55 4.50 -3.14
N VAL A 87 18.57 3.73 -2.66
CA VAL A 87 18.22 2.43 -3.24
C VAL A 87 17.78 2.55 -4.70
N VAL A 88 17.02 3.58 -5.08
CA VAL A 88 16.65 3.83 -6.49
C VAL A 88 17.89 4.15 -7.33
N ARG A 89 18.78 5.00 -6.82
CA ARG A 89 19.99 5.44 -7.51
C ARG A 89 21.00 4.31 -7.74
N GLU A 90 21.31 3.54 -6.70
CA GLU A 90 22.32 2.47 -6.74
C GLU A 90 21.87 1.28 -7.59
N ASN A 91 20.55 1.09 -7.76
CA ASN A 91 20.01 0.12 -8.71
C ASN A 91 19.84 0.69 -10.13
N GLY A 92 20.19 1.96 -10.38
CA GLY A 92 20.11 2.59 -11.70
C GLY A 92 18.69 2.69 -12.27
N LEU A 93 17.67 2.76 -11.41
CA LEU A 93 16.28 2.64 -11.83
C LEU A 93 15.72 3.99 -12.30
N LYS A 94 15.22 4.02 -13.54
CA LYS A 94 14.57 5.21 -14.14
C LYS A 94 13.12 5.37 -13.67
N SER A 95 12.40 4.26 -13.61
CA SER A 95 11.10 4.15 -12.97
C SER A 95 11.09 2.91 -12.08
N ALA A 96 10.52 3.03 -10.89
CA ALA A 96 10.59 1.99 -9.89
C ALA A 96 9.35 1.94 -9.01
N TYR A 97 9.06 0.76 -8.49
CA TYR A 97 8.27 0.60 -7.29
C TYR A 97 9.21 0.36 -6.11
N LEU A 98 9.04 1.11 -5.02
CA LEU A 98 9.79 0.98 -3.78
C LEU A 98 8.94 0.28 -2.72
N ARG A 99 9.61 -0.53 -1.90
CA ARG A 99 9.01 -1.27 -0.79
C ARG A 99 9.88 -1.12 0.47
N PRO A 100 9.80 0.02 1.17
CA PRO A 100 10.29 0.07 2.55
C PRO A 100 9.39 -0.79 3.45
N MET A 101 9.99 -1.57 4.33
CA MET A 101 9.29 -2.40 5.32
C MET A 101 10.03 -2.35 6.65
N CYS A 102 9.29 -2.23 7.74
CA CYS A 102 9.78 -2.35 9.10
C CYS A 102 9.15 -3.58 9.76
N PHE A 103 9.97 -4.42 10.40
CA PHE A 103 9.52 -5.71 10.94
C PHE A 103 10.27 -6.06 12.23
N LEU A 104 9.67 -6.89 13.06
CA LEU A 104 10.26 -7.39 14.31
C LEU A 104 11.18 -8.59 14.04
N GLY A 105 12.34 -8.58 14.69
CA GLY A 105 13.43 -9.55 14.53
C GLY A 105 13.14 -10.96 15.05
N SER A 106 14.21 -11.73 15.22
CA SER A 106 14.17 -13.16 15.62
C SER A 106 14.75 -13.42 17.01
N GLU A 107 14.75 -12.44 17.92
CA GLU A 107 15.28 -12.56 19.28
C GLU A 107 14.36 -13.34 20.22
N GLY A 108 13.09 -13.51 19.85
CA GLY A 108 12.09 -14.22 20.63
C GLY A 108 10.86 -14.61 19.83
N MET A 109 10.13 -15.59 20.34
CA MET A 109 8.92 -16.15 19.69
C MET A 109 7.66 -16.06 20.56
N GLY A 110 7.72 -15.31 21.67
CA GLY A 110 6.52 -15.02 22.46
C GLY A 110 5.67 -13.93 21.82
N LEU A 111 4.37 -13.89 22.15
CA LEU A 111 3.51 -12.73 21.82
C LEU A 111 3.96 -11.47 22.56
N ARG A 112 4.59 -11.64 23.73
CA ARG A 112 5.28 -10.56 24.42
C ARG A 112 6.52 -10.18 23.59
N ALA A 113 6.44 -9.04 22.92
CA ALA A 113 7.42 -8.54 21.96
C ALA A 113 8.27 -7.36 22.50
N ASP A 114 8.47 -7.28 23.82
CA ASP A 114 9.16 -6.14 24.46
C ASP A 114 10.70 -6.20 24.35
N ASN A 115 11.24 -7.33 23.90
CA ASN A 115 12.67 -7.57 23.71
C ASN A 115 13.08 -7.65 22.23
N LEU A 116 12.17 -7.40 21.29
CA LEU A 116 12.42 -7.57 19.86
C LEU A 116 12.95 -6.29 19.23
N SER A 117 13.96 -6.41 18.38
CA SER A 117 14.43 -5.26 17.58
C SER A 117 13.50 -5.03 16.40
N THR A 118 13.31 -3.76 16.04
CA THR A 118 12.71 -3.39 14.75
C THR A 118 13.82 -3.32 13.72
N HIS A 119 13.72 -4.13 12.67
CA HIS A 119 14.54 -4.05 11.47
C HIS A 119 13.86 -3.21 10.41
N VAL A 120 14.63 -2.61 9.52
CA VAL A 120 14.12 -1.82 8.39
C VAL A 120 14.84 -2.25 7.12
N MET A 121 14.06 -2.55 6.08
CA MET A 121 14.57 -2.83 4.74
C MET A 121 13.95 -1.89 3.72
N VAL A 122 14.68 -1.58 2.66
CA VAL A 122 14.19 -0.84 1.49
C VAL A 122 14.70 -1.52 0.23
N ALA A 123 13.76 -2.06 -0.54
CA ALA A 123 14.01 -2.60 -1.87
C ALA A 123 13.30 -1.77 -2.93
N ALA A 124 13.85 -1.71 -4.15
CA ALA A 124 13.21 -1.07 -5.30
C ALA A 124 13.43 -1.88 -6.57
N TRP A 125 12.47 -1.86 -7.49
CA TRP A 125 12.55 -2.59 -8.74
C TRP A 125 11.65 -1.98 -9.81
N GLU A 126 11.91 -2.27 -11.09
CA GLU A 126 11.01 -1.90 -12.18
C GLU A 126 9.66 -2.65 -12.06
N TRP A 127 8.56 -1.91 -12.15
CA TRP A 127 7.21 -2.47 -12.08
C TRP A 127 6.25 -1.70 -12.99
N GLY A 128 5.66 -2.40 -13.97
CA GLY A 128 4.71 -1.84 -14.94
C GLY A 128 3.36 -1.43 -14.33
N ALA A 129 2.35 -1.21 -15.17
CA ALA A 129 0.99 -0.96 -14.68
C ALA A 129 0.47 -2.20 -13.92
N TYR A 130 -0.01 -2.01 -12.68
CA TYR A 130 -0.43 -3.12 -11.80
C TYR A 130 -1.56 -3.96 -12.42
N LEU A 131 -2.53 -3.29 -13.06
CA LEU A 131 -3.66 -3.92 -13.73
C LEU A 131 -3.44 -4.11 -15.24
N GLY A 132 -2.24 -3.85 -15.76
CA GLY A 132 -1.93 -3.85 -17.19
C GLY A 132 -2.28 -2.53 -17.90
N THR A 133 -1.66 -2.29 -19.05
CA THR A 133 -1.82 -1.04 -19.83
C THR A 133 -3.20 -0.92 -20.46
N ASP A 134 -3.73 -2.02 -21.03
CA ASP A 134 -5.07 -2.05 -21.63
C ASP A 134 -6.17 -1.69 -20.64
N SER A 135 -6.01 -2.11 -19.39
CA SER A 135 -6.95 -1.83 -18.29
C SER A 135 -6.98 -0.37 -17.88
N MET A 136 -5.87 0.37 -18.06
CA MET A 136 -5.83 1.80 -17.79
C MET A 136 -6.68 2.61 -18.78
N GLU A 137 -6.83 2.12 -20.01
CA GLU A 137 -7.62 2.79 -21.06
C GLU A 137 -9.08 2.32 -21.09
N LYS A 138 -9.32 1.02 -20.88
CA LYS A 138 -10.65 0.39 -21.07
C LYS A 138 -11.42 0.18 -19.76
N GLY A 139 -10.78 0.41 -18.62
CA GLY A 139 -11.30 0.03 -17.30
C GLY A 139 -11.16 -1.46 -17.02
N ILE A 140 -11.53 -1.86 -15.81
CA ILE A 140 -11.45 -3.24 -15.32
C ILE A 140 -12.82 -3.77 -14.91
N ARG A 141 -12.94 -5.10 -14.82
CA ARG A 141 -14.12 -5.78 -14.31
C ARG A 141 -13.91 -6.12 -12.84
N ILE A 142 -14.72 -5.53 -11.96
CA ILE A 142 -14.62 -5.76 -10.51
C ILE A 142 -15.74 -6.68 -10.00
N ARG A 143 -15.46 -7.43 -8.93
CA ARG A 143 -16.46 -8.24 -8.21
C ARG A 143 -16.54 -7.82 -6.76
N THR A 144 -17.76 -7.58 -6.25
CA THR A 144 -17.96 -7.41 -4.81
C THR A 144 -17.59 -8.71 -4.09
N SER A 145 -16.60 -8.63 -3.21
CA SER A 145 -16.08 -9.74 -2.40
C SER A 145 -17.14 -10.25 -1.41
N SER A 146 -17.14 -11.55 -1.14
CA SER A 146 -17.90 -12.14 -0.02
C SER A 146 -17.20 -11.97 1.32
N TYR A 147 -15.88 -11.72 1.32
CA TYR A 147 -15.12 -11.34 2.50
C TYR A 147 -15.35 -9.86 2.84
N THR A 148 -15.77 -9.62 4.08
CA THR A 148 -15.92 -8.27 4.65
C THR A 148 -14.56 -7.62 4.87
N ARG A 149 -14.48 -6.29 4.69
CA ARG A 149 -13.31 -5.49 5.02
C ARG A 149 -13.08 -5.47 6.54
N HIS A 150 -11.87 -5.10 6.91
CA HIS A 150 -11.43 -4.94 8.28
C HIS A 150 -12.37 -4.09 9.15
N HIS A 151 -12.68 -4.60 10.34
CA HIS A 151 -13.34 -3.82 11.38
C HIS A 151 -12.32 -2.90 12.08
N VAL A 152 -12.68 -1.63 12.26
CA VAL A 152 -11.79 -0.55 12.75
C VAL A 152 -11.23 -0.75 14.17
N ASN A 153 -11.84 -1.65 14.95
CA ASN A 153 -11.38 -2.02 16.30
C ASN A 153 -10.84 -3.47 16.41
N ILE A 154 -10.81 -4.23 15.31
CA ILE A 154 -10.16 -5.55 15.27
C ILE A 154 -8.74 -5.40 14.71
N THR A 155 -8.62 -4.63 13.62
CA THR A 155 -7.34 -4.24 13.05
C THR A 155 -7.21 -2.73 13.09
N MET A 156 -5.98 -2.23 13.19
CA MET A 156 -5.73 -0.79 13.09
C MET A 156 -5.68 -0.37 11.62
N CYS A 157 -6.84 -0.05 11.02
CA CYS A 157 -6.97 0.19 9.57
C CYS A 157 -6.12 1.37 9.03
N LYS A 158 -5.67 2.26 9.91
CA LYS A 158 -4.79 3.40 9.55
C LYS A 158 -3.30 3.02 9.50
N ALA A 159 -2.94 1.86 10.04
CA ALA A 159 -1.61 1.29 9.86
C ALA A 159 -1.58 0.42 8.60
N LYS A 160 -0.63 0.68 7.71
CA LYS A 160 -0.35 -0.18 6.56
C LYS A 160 0.49 -1.37 7.02
N ALA A 161 -0.18 -2.30 7.69
CA ALA A 161 0.44 -3.42 8.41
C ALA A 161 0.48 -4.71 7.59
N ASN A 162 1.53 -5.50 7.73
CA ASN A 162 1.75 -6.74 6.98
C ASN A 162 0.59 -7.72 7.15
N GLY A 163 0.17 -8.00 8.39
CA GLY A 163 -0.92 -8.94 8.71
C GLY A 163 -2.29 -8.54 8.14
N ASN A 164 -2.52 -7.26 7.84
CA ASN A 164 -3.80 -6.80 7.30
C ASN A 164 -4.05 -7.32 5.86
N TYR A 165 -3.01 -7.70 5.12
CA TYR A 165 -3.14 -8.07 3.71
C TYR A 165 -3.65 -9.49 3.47
N MET A 166 -3.79 -10.32 4.51
CA MET A 166 -4.46 -11.63 4.38
C MET A 166 -5.91 -11.49 3.88
N ASN A 167 -6.65 -10.50 4.39
CA ASN A 167 -8.01 -10.19 3.94
C ASN A 167 -8.05 -9.77 2.46
N SER A 168 -7.15 -8.87 2.08
CA SER A 168 -7.02 -8.40 0.69
C SER A 168 -6.70 -9.54 -0.27
N MET A 169 -5.77 -10.44 0.10
CA MET A 169 -5.40 -11.59 -0.74
C MET A 169 -6.56 -12.56 -0.94
N LEU A 170 -7.36 -12.84 0.10
CA LEU A 170 -8.54 -13.70 0.00
C LEU A 170 -9.60 -13.11 -0.94
N ALA A 171 -9.88 -11.81 -0.79
CA ALA A 171 -10.83 -11.10 -1.64
C ALA A 171 -10.40 -11.06 -3.12
N LEU A 172 -9.13 -10.71 -3.37
CA LEU A 172 -8.58 -10.70 -4.72
C LEU A 172 -8.62 -12.10 -5.35
N GLN A 173 -8.19 -13.13 -4.60
CA GLN A 173 -8.22 -14.51 -5.09
C GLN A 173 -9.65 -14.96 -5.45
N GLU A 174 -10.65 -14.60 -4.64
CA GLU A 174 -12.06 -14.86 -4.96
C GLU A 174 -12.48 -14.21 -6.28
N ALA A 175 -12.19 -12.92 -6.46
CA ALA A 175 -12.53 -12.19 -7.68
C ALA A 175 -11.87 -12.79 -8.92
N LEU A 176 -10.56 -13.06 -8.86
CA LEU A 176 -9.79 -13.66 -9.95
C LEU A 176 -10.33 -15.05 -10.30
N SER A 177 -10.68 -15.87 -9.30
CA SER A 177 -11.24 -17.22 -9.54
C SER A 177 -12.60 -17.19 -10.26
N CYS A 178 -13.30 -16.05 -10.20
CA CYS A 178 -14.55 -15.82 -10.90
C CYS A 178 -14.37 -15.13 -12.27
N GLY A 179 -13.15 -14.90 -12.74
CA GLY A 179 -12.85 -14.24 -14.01
C GLY A 179 -13.05 -12.72 -13.99
N TYR A 180 -12.84 -12.08 -12.84
CA TYR A 180 -12.77 -10.63 -12.66
C TYR A 180 -11.33 -10.20 -12.44
N ASP A 181 -11.05 -8.91 -12.55
CA ASP A 181 -9.70 -8.35 -12.47
C ASP A 181 -9.34 -7.89 -11.05
N GLU A 182 -10.34 -7.44 -10.26
CA GLU A 182 -10.14 -6.93 -8.91
C GLU A 182 -11.39 -7.12 -8.03
N ALA A 183 -11.20 -7.12 -6.71
CA ALA A 183 -12.25 -7.22 -5.71
C ALA A 183 -12.69 -5.84 -5.20
N LEU A 184 -13.98 -5.67 -4.92
CA LEU A 184 -14.53 -4.55 -4.16
C LEU A 184 -14.99 -5.06 -2.79
N LEU A 185 -14.44 -4.52 -1.70
CA LEU A 185 -14.78 -4.94 -0.35
C LEU A 185 -15.80 -4.00 0.27
N LEU A 186 -16.73 -4.59 1.02
CA LEU A 186 -17.69 -3.86 1.85
C LEU A 186 -17.23 -3.88 3.30
N ASP A 187 -17.50 -2.81 4.05
CA ASP A 187 -17.28 -2.76 5.49
C ASP A 187 -18.25 -3.64 6.27
N THR A 188 -18.11 -3.66 7.60
CA THR A 188 -18.96 -4.46 8.50
C THR A 188 -20.41 -4.02 8.57
N GLU A 189 -20.74 -2.85 8.02
CA GLU A 189 -22.09 -2.31 7.92
C GLU A 189 -22.71 -2.52 6.52
N GLY A 190 -21.93 -3.05 5.57
CA GLY A 190 -22.35 -3.34 4.20
C GLY A 190 -22.16 -2.20 3.20
N TYR A 191 -21.45 -1.13 3.59
CA TYR A 191 -21.09 -0.03 2.69
C TYR A 191 -19.77 -0.31 1.97
N VAL A 192 -19.60 0.27 0.79
CA VAL A 192 -18.36 0.18 0.01
C VAL A 192 -17.22 0.83 0.79
N ALA A 193 -16.14 0.07 0.99
CA ALA A 193 -14.95 0.54 1.69
C ALA A 193 -13.82 0.89 0.70
N GLU A 194 -13.30 -0.12 -0.01
CA GLU A 194 -12.15 0.00 -0.91
C GLU A 194 -11.99 -1.28 -1.75
N GLY A 195 -11.09 -1.27 -2.73
CA GLY A 195 -10.60 -2.46 -3.42
C GLY A 195 -9.67 -3.30 -2.54
N SER A 196 -9.09 -4.38 -3.08
CA SER A 196 -8.18 -5.21 -2.28
C SER A 196 -6.88 -4.47 -1.93
N GLY A 197 -6.41 -3.56 -2.78
CA GLY A 197 -5.21 -2.74 -2.59
C GLY A 197 -5.39 -1.24 -2.85
N GLU A 198 -6.60 -0.80 -3.20
CA GLU A 198 -6.88 0.51 -3.78
C GLU A 198 -8.06 1.21 -3.12
N ASN A 199 -8.02 2.53 -2.91
CA ASN A 199 -9.23 3.29 -2.59
C ASN A 199 -10.12 3.44 -3.85
N ILE A 200 -11.43 3.58 -3.67
CA ILE A 200 -12.42 3.72 -4.75
C ILE A 200 -13.05 5.10 -4.79
N PHE A 201 -13.28 5.60 -6.00
CA PHE A 201 -14.11 6.76 -6.29
C PHE A 201 -15.22 6.39 -7.28
N ILE A 202 -16.35 7.08 -7.19
CA ILE A 202 -17.43 7.05 -8.18
C ILE A 202 -17.79 8.48 -8.60
N VAL A 203 -18.26 8.67 -9.81
CA VAL A 203 -18.78 9.95 -10.32
C VAL A 203 -20.27 9.80 -10.56
N ARG A 204 -21.04 10.79 -10.13
CA ARG A 204 -22.47 10.87 -10.43
C ARG A 204 -22.89 12.33 -10.60
N ASP A 205 -23.56 12.63 -11.71
CA ASP A 205 -24.04 13.97 -12.05
C ASP A 205 -22.91 15.04 -11.95
N GLY A 206 -21.70 14.68 -12.39
CA GLY A 206 -20.52 15.54 -12.35
C GLY A 206 -19.89 15.76 -10.97
N THR A 207 -20.38 15.09 -9.93
CA THR A 207 -19.81 15.13 -8.57
C THR A 207 -18.99 13.86 -8.30
N LEU A 208 -17.80 14.03 -7.73
CA LEU A 208 -16.94 12.94 -7.30
C LEU A 208 -17.32 12.49 -5.88
N TYR A 209 -17.48 11.19 -5.68
CA TYR A 209 -17.78 10.59 -4.38
C TYR A 209 -16.74 9.54 -4.02
N THR A 210 -16.37 9.49 -2.75
CA THR A 210 -15.50 8.45 -2.19
C THR A 210 -16.05 8.03 -0.83
N PRO A 211 -15.83 6.77 -0.40
CA PRO A 211 -16.07 6.37 0.97
C PRO A 211 -15.37 7.32 1.95
N ASP A 212 -16.03 7.62 3.06
CA ASP A 212 -15.44 8.31 4.20
C ASP A 212 -14.34 7.45 4.84
N LEU A 213 -13.34 8.09 5.46
CA LEU A 213 -12.13 7.43 5.97
C LEU A 213 -12.38 6.67 7.28
N THR A 214 -13.29 5.70 7.27
CA THR A 214 -13.58 4.80 8.41
C THR A 214 -12.70 3.54 8.32
N SER A 215 -13.14 2.53 7.57
CA SER A 215 -12.51 1.22 7.43
C SER A 215 -11.40 1.17 6.38
N ALA A 216 -11.41 2.11 5.43
CA ALA A 216 -10.42 2.22 4.36
C ALA A 216 -9.08 2.83 4.83
N LEU A 217 -8.02 2.52 4.08
CA LEU A 217 -6.69 3.10 4.29
C LEU A 217 -6.68 4.58 3.85
N GLU A 218 -5.92 5.41 4.55
CA GLU A 218 -5.64 6.79 4.14
C GLU A 218 -4.65 6.81 2.96
N GLY A 219 -5.14 6.53 1.75
CA GLY A 219 -4.34 6.51 0.52
C GLY A 219 -3.66 7.84 0.20
N VAL A 220 -2.38 7.80 -0.14
CA VAL A 220 -1.64 8.99 -0.62
C VAL A 220 -2.15 9.40 -2.00
N THR A 221 -2.39 8.43 -2.92
CA THR A 221 -3.06 8.71 -4.20
C THR A 221 -4.47 9.25 -4.02
N ARG A 222 -5.24 8.72 -3.06
CA ARG A 222 -6.58 9.23 -2.74
C ARG A 222 -6.51 10.70 -2.37
N ASP A 223 -5.60 11.06 -1.46
CA ASP A 223 -5.36 12.45 -1.09
C ASP A 223 -4.93 13.30 -2.30
N THR A 224 -4.09 12.78 -3.20
CA THR A 224 -3.74 13.44 -4.45
C THR A 224 -4.98 13.71 -5.33
N ILE A 225 -5.88 12.74 -5.50
CA ILE A 225 -7.12 12.94 -6.27
C ILE A 225 -8.02 13.99 -5.61
N VAL A 226 -8.11 14.02 -4.27
CA VAL A 226 -8.87 15.05 -3.54
C VAL A 226 -8.31 16.45 -3.79
N VAL A 227 -6.98 16.61 -3.79
CA VAL A 227 -6.31 17.88 -4.10
C VAL A 227 -6.58 18.29 -5.55
N LEU A 228 -6.38 17.38 -6.51
CA LEU A 228 -6.59 17.65 -7.94
C LEU A 228 -8.05 17.99 -8.26
N ALA A 229 -9.02 17.28 -7.66
CA ALA A 229 -10.44 17.59 -7.82
C ALA A 229 -10.75 19.03 -7.39
N ARG A 230 -10.17 19.48 -6.27
CA ARG A 230 -10.31 20.86 -5.80
C ARG A 230 -9.68 21.87 -6.76
N GLU A 231 -8.48 21.59 -7.25
CA GLU A 231 -7.78 22.46 -8.21
C GLU A 231 -8.54 22.61 -9.53
N PHE A 232 -9.20 21.55 -9.99
CA PHE A 232 -10.02 21.55 -11.19
C PHE A 232 -11.47 21.99 -10.96
N GLY A 233 -11.85 22.34 -9.73
CA GLY A 233 -13.20 22.79 -9.40
C GLY A 233 -14.26 21.70 -9.49
N ILE A 234 -13.87 20.42 -9.38
CA ILE A 234 -14.77 19.27 -9.35
C ILE A 234 -15.32 19.10 -7.93
N PRO A 235 -16.65 19.13 -7.72
CA PRO A 235 -17.24 18.88 -6.40
C PRO A 235 -16.88 17.48 -5.90
N LEU A 236 -16.47 17.38 -4.63
CA LEU A 236 -16.10 16.12 -4.00
C LEU A 236 -16.86 15.93 -2.69
N ILE A 237 -17.50 14.77 -2.52
CA ILE A 237 -18.26 14.41 -1.31
C ILE A 237 -17.75 13.09 -0.74
N GLU A 238 -17.26 13.13 0.49
CA GLU A 238 -16.95 11.93 1.29
C GLU A 238 -18.22 11.46 1.99
N LYS A 239 -18.67 10.23 1.72
CA LYS A 239 -19.88 9.66 2.34
C LYS A 239 -19.86 8.14 2.29
N ARG A 240 -20.75 7.52 3.05
CA ARG A 240 -21.08 6.10 2.88
C ARG A 240 -21.69 5.85 1.49
N ILE A 241 -21.23 4.81 0.81
CA ILE A 241 -21.65 4.43 -0.54
C ILE A 241 -22.18 3.00 -0.49
N THR A 242 -23.37 2.73 -1.04
CA THR A 242 -23.89 1.37 -1.14
C THR A 242 -23.43 0.71 -2.45
N ARG A 243 -23.44 -0.63 -2.51
CA ARG A 243 -22.99 -1.34 -3.71
C ARG A 243 -23.84 -1.04 -4.96
N ASP A 244 -25.14 -0.80 -4.78
CA ASP A 244 -26.07 -0.45 -5.85
C ASP A 244 -25.92 1.00 -6.30
N GLU A 245 -25.41 1.89 -5.45
CA GLU A 245 -25.01 3.24 -5.85
C GLU A 245 -23.85 3.21 -6.84
N VAL A 246 -22.90 2.27 -6.69
CA VAL A 246 -21.84 2.03 -7.67
C VAL A 246 -22.41 1.54 -9.00
N TYR A 247 -23.50 0.76 -9.01
CA TYR A 247 -24.11 0.24 -10.24
C TYR A 247 -24.81 1.32 -11.07
N VAL A 248 -25.23 2.41 -10.42
CA VAL A 248 -25.92 3.53 -11.07
C VAL A 248 -25.05 4.80 -11.11
N ALA A 249 -23.75 4.68 -10.83
CA ALA A 249 -22.78 5.75 -11.04
C ALA A 249 -22.50 5.92 -12.53
N ASP A 250 -22.15 7.14 -12.92
CA ASP A 250 -21.74 7.45 -14.31
C ASP A 250 -20.35 6.88 -14.59
N GLU A 251 -19.43 6.99 -13.62
CA GLU A 251 -18.06 6.49 -13.71
C GLU A 251 -17.60 5.92 -12.35
N ALA A 252 -16.61 5.04 -12.37
CA ALA A 252 -15.94 4.55 -11.16
C ALA A 252 -14.47 4.22 -11.44
N PHE A 253 -13.58 4.50 -10.50
CA PHE A 253 -12.16 4.20 -10.64
C PHE A 253 -11.49 3.92 -9.29
N PHE A 254 -10.38 3.16 -9.36
CA PHE A 254 -9.52 2.88 -8.21
C PHE A 254 -8.31 3.80 -8.17
N THR A 255 -7.73 3.97 -6.98
CA THR A 255 -6.53 4.75 -6.72
C THR A 255 -5.63 4.01 -5.72
N GLY A 256 -4.32 3.92 -5.97
CA GLY A 256 -3.45 3.12 -5.12
C GLY A 256 -2.00 3.60 -5.14
N THR A 257 -1.43 3.66 -3.92
CA THR A 257 -0.07 4.14 -3.56
C THR A 257 0.36 5.42 -4.25
#